data_AF-A0A7C3CIX5-F1
#
_entry.id   AF-A0A7C3CIX5-F1
#
_cell.length_a   1.000
_cell.length_b   1.000
_cell.length_c   1.000
_cell.angle_alpha   90.00
_cell.angle_beta   90.00
_cell.angle_gamma   90.00
#
_symmetry.space_group_name_H-M   'P 1'
#
loop_
_entity.id
_entity.type
_entity.pdbx_description
1 polymer ?
#
loop_
_entity_poly.entity_id
_entity_poly.type
_entity_poly.pdbx_seq_one_letter_code
_entity_poly.pdbx_strand_id
1 'polypeptide(L)'
;MTTQTHIKEVYEMLKNREIHPTGKFDNAGRWYAANDDLISVRSPSRAWPYSQMTACRTRKYVKAVAEKFNCSDVKELIAHV
;
A
#
# COMPACT_ATOMS: atom_id res chain seq x y z
N MET A 1 -9.56 -19.29 -8.03
CA MET A 1 -9.54 -18.11 -8.93
C MET A 1 -8.31 -17.29 -8.56
N THR A 2 -7.60 -16.83 -9.58
CA THR A 2 -6.15 -16.55 -9.57
C THR A 2 -5.79 -15.34 -8.69
N THR A 3 -4.69 -15.42 -7.94
CA THR A 3 -4.06 -14.32 -7.14
C THR A 3 -4.06 -12.98 -7.87
N GLN A 4 -3.97 -13.01 -9.20
CA GLN A 4 -4.03 -11.83 -10.04
C GLN A 4 -5.35 -11.03 -9.94
N THR A 5 -6.48 -11.70 -9.75
CA THR A 5 -7.80 -11.09 -9.56
C THR A 5 -7.88 -10.38 -8.22
N HIS A 6 -7.44 -11.03 -7.14
CA HIS A 6 -7.41 -10.44 -5.78
C HIS A 6 -6.50 -9.19 -5.72
N ILE A 7 -5.32 -9.24 -6.36
CA ILE A 7 -4.44 -8.08 -6.48
C ILE A 7 -5.13 -6.91 -7.20
N LYS A 8 -5.89 -7.19 -8.26
CA LYS A 8 -6.60 -6.15 -9.01
C LYS A 8 -7.70 -5.52 -8.15
N GLU A 9 -8.45 -6.34 -7.44
CA GLU A 9 -9.54 -5.91 -6.55
C GLU A 9 -9.02 -4.98 -5.45
N VAL A 10 -8.02 -5.40 -4.68
CA VAL A 10 -7.43 -4.58 -3.60
C VAL A 10 -6.81 -3.29 -4.14
N TYR A 11 -6.20 -3.35 -5.32
CA TYR A 11 -5.70 -2.13 -6.00
C TYR A 11 -6.81 -1.13 -6.31
N GLU A 12 -7.95 -1.57 -6.86
CA GLU A 12 -9.07 -0.67 -7.14
C GLU A 12 -9.66 -0.11 -5.84
N MET A 13 -9.79 -0.90 -4.77
CA MET A 13 -10.23 -0.41 -3.45
C MET A 13 -9.30 0.69 -2.91
N LEU A 14 -7.97 0.50 -3.00
CA LEU A 14 -6.98 1.50 -2.59
C LEU A 14 -7.04 2.77 -3.44
N LYS A 15 -7.24 2.61 -4.75
CA LYS A 15 -7.33 3.70 -5.72
C LYS A 15 -8.60 4.53 -5.53
N ASN A 16 -9.73 3.86 -5.28
CA ASN A 16 -11.02 4.48 -4.95
C ASN A 16 -11.09 5.01 -3.52
N ARG A 17 -10.07 4.70 -2.69
CA ARG A 17 -9.98 5.08 -1.27
C ARG A 17 -11.08 4.45 -0.40
N GLU A 18 -11.57 3.29 -0.81
CA GLU A 18 -12.47 2.45 0.00
C GLU A 18 -11.72 1.83 1.18
N ILE A 19 -10.43 1.54 0.99
CA ILE A 19 -9.47 1.17 2.04
C ILE A 19 -8.25 2.08 1.98
N HIS A 20 -7.41 2.03 3.00
CA HIS A 20 -6.19 2.83 3.11
C HIS A 20 -4.99 1.95 3.41
N PRO A 21 -3.81 2.24 2.82
CA PRO A 21 -2.59 1.56 3.20
C PRO A 21 -2.28 1.73 4.68
N THR A 22 -1.67 0.71 5.28
CA THR A 22 -1.13 0.75 6.63
C THR A 22 0.07 1.68 6.73
N GLY A 23 0.03 2.57 7.73
CA GLY A 23 1.07 3.55 7.97
C GLY A 23 0.66 4.56 9.03
N LYS A 24 1.52 5.54 9.27
CA LYS A 24 1.33 6.54 10.33
C LYS A 24 1.66 7.94 9.86
N PHE A 25 0.93 8.91 10.40
CA PHE A 25 1.31 10.31 10.30
C PHE A 25 2.26 10.67 11.45
N ASP A 26 3.24 11.51 11.17
CA ASP A 26 3.99 12.20 12.21
C ASP A 26 3.32 13.54 12.59
N ASN A 27 3.88 14.21 13.61
CA ASN A 27 3.37 15.50 14.09
C ASN A 27 3.45 16.63 13.03
N ALA A 28 4.20 16.43 11.95
CA ALA A 28 4.34 17.39 10.86
C ALA A 28 3.41 17.08 9.67
N GLY A 29 2.52 16.09 9.79
CA GLY A 29 1.57 15.70 8.74
C GLY A 29 2.19 14.87 7.62
N ARG A 30 3.40 14.33 7.79
CA ARG A 30 4.06 13.43 6.85
C ARG A 30 3.59 12.00 7.09
N TRP A 31 3.16 11.31 6.05
CA TRP A 31 2.68 9.93 6.14
C TRP A 31 3.79 8.94 5.78
N TYR A 32 4.08 8.01 6.69
CA TYR A 32 5.08 6.96 6.53
C TYR A 32 4.41 5.59 6.43
N ALA A 33 4.78 4.81 5.41
CA ALA A 33 4.27 3.46 5.19
C ALA A 33 4.74 2.48 6.27
N ALA A 34 3.91 1.50 6.61
CA ALA A 34 4.33 0.38 7.45
C ALA A 34 5.26 -0.59 6.69
N ASN A 35 5.02 -0.78 5.39
CA ASN A 35 5.85 -1.60 4.49
C ASN A 35 6.68 -0.72 3.55
N ASP A 36 7.45 0.22 4.10
CA ASP A 36 8.27 1.13 3.30
C ASP A 36 9.40 0.41 2.52
N ASP A 37 9.78 -0.78 2.97
CA ASP A 37 10.72 -1.67 2.28
C ASP A 37 10.20 -2.21 0.94
N LEU A 38 8.88 -2.18 0.71
CA LEU A 38 8.23 -2.64 -0.53
C LEU A 38 8.06 -1.54 -1.59
N ILE A 39 8.48 -0.31 -1.29
CA ILE A 39 8.31 0.84 -2.18
C ILE A 39 9.65 1.52 -2.45
N SER A 40 9.90 1.86 -3.71
CA SER A 40 11.13 2.54 -4.14
C SER A 40 10.82 4.01 -4.44
N VAL A 41 10.51 4.78 -3.40
CA VAL A 41 10.23 6.22 -3.49
C VAL A 41 10.98 6.98 -2.40
N ARG A 42 11.16 8.29 -2.60
CA ARG A 42 11.73 9.18 -1.58
C ARG A 42 10.93 9.09 -0.27
N SER A 43 11.63 9.24 0.85
CA SER A 43 10.98 9.41 2.15
C SER A 43 10.11 10.68 2.17
N PRO A 44 9.00 10.67 2.92
CA PRO A 44 8.14 11.82 3.11
C PRO A 44 8.92 13.04 3.62
N SER A 45 8.59 14.21 3.08
CA SER A 45 9.22 15.49 3.46
C SER A 45 8.17 16.58 3.57
N ARG A 46 8.52 17.76 4.10
CA ARG A 46 7.58 18.89 4.22
C ARG A 46 6.93 19.29 2.88
N ALA A 47 7.70 19.26 1.80
CA ALA A 47 7.20 19.57 0.45
C ALA A 47 6.45 18.40 -0.20
N TRP A 48 6.67 17.17 0.28
CA TRP A 48 6.11 15.94 -0.29
C TRP A 48 5.69 15.00 0.83
N PRO A 49 4.64 15.34 1.60
CA PRO A 49 4.28 14.62 2.81
C PRO A 49 3.70 13.22 2.53
N TYR A 50 3.29 12.94 1.30
CA TYR A 50 2.53 11.75 0.93
C TYR A 50 3.24 10.85 -0.10
N SER A 51 4.54 11.03 -0.33
CA SER A 51 5.29 10.24 -1.33
C SER A 51 5.11 8.74 -1.17
N GLN A 52 5.20 8.23 0.06
CA GLN A 52 5.00 6.81 0.35
C GLN A 52 3.52 6.39 0.23
N MET A 53 2.56 7.21 0.70
CA MET A 53 1.13 6.89 0.62
C MET A 53 0.69 6.70 -0.84
N THR A 54 1.18 7.55 -1.74
CA THR A 54 0.89 7.42 -3.17
C THR A 54 1.49 6.14 -3.77
N ALA A 55 2.70 5.76 -3.35
CA ALA A 55 3.33 4.52 -3.81
C ALA A 55 2.55 3.27 -3.36
N CYS A 56 2.04 3.27 -2.12
CA CYS A 56 1.22 2.20 -1.56
C CYS A 56 -0.17 2.05 -2.23
N ARG A 57 -0.59 2.99 -3.10
CA ARG A 57 -1.84 2.88 -3.88
C ARG A 57 -1.65 2.30 -5.28
N THR A 58 -0.48 1.73 -5.58
CA THR A 58 -0.18 1.16 -6.90
C THR A 58 -0.40 -0.35 -6.92
N ARG A 59 -0.80 -0.88 -8.09
CA ARG A 59 -0.89 -2.34 -8.29
C ARG A 59 0.46 -3.05 -8.07
N LYS A 60 1.58 -2.37 -8.34
CA LYS A 60 2.94 -2.89 -8.08
C LYS A 60 3.16 -3.15 -6.59
N TYR A 61 2.74 -2.23 -5.73
CA TYR A 61 2.82 -2.40 -4.28
C TYR A 61 1.95 -3.56 -3.79
N VAL A 62 0.68 -3.61 -4.22
CA VAL A 62 -0.24 -4.70 -3.82
C VAL A 62 0.31 -6.08 -4.20
N LYS A 63 0.94 -6.21 -5.38
CA LYS A 63 1.63 -7.43 -5.79
C LYS A 63 2.80 -7.77 -4.85
N ALA A 64 3.64 -6.80 -4.51
CA ALA A 64 4.79 -7.01 -3.62
C ALA A 64 4.36 -7.44 -2.20
N VAL A 65 3.27 -6.87 -1.69
CA VAL A 65 2.67 -7.29 -0.40
C VAL A 65 2.18 -8.73 -0.48
N ALA A 66 1.42 -9.09 -1.53
CA ALA A 66 0.93 -10.44 -1.71
C ALA A 66 2.07 -11.48 -1.78
N GLU A 67 3.18 -11.13 -2.44
CA GLU A 67 4.38 -11.97 -2.52
C GLU A 67 5.11 -12.09 -1.19
N LYS A 68 5.30 -10.97 -0.45
CA LYS A 68 6.02 -10.95 0.84
C LYS A 68 5.29 -11.75 1.92
N PHE A 69 3.97 -11.66 1.98
CA PHE A 69 3.15 -12.29 3.02
C PHE A 69 2.46 -13.58 2.55
N ASN A 70 2.70 -14.01 1.32
CA ASN A 70 2.08 -15.20 0.70
C ASN A 70 0.55 -15.22 0.82
N CYS A 71 -0.10 -14.06 0.63
CA CYS A 71 -1.54 -13.92 0.79
C CYS A 71 -2.29 -14.66 -0.33
N SER A 72 -3.28 -15.46 0.06
CA SER A 72 -4.11 -16.22 -0.88
C SER A 72 -5.50 -15.61 -1.07
N ASP A 73 -5.97 -14.85 -0.08
CA ASP A 73 -7.30 -14.23 -0.04
C ASP A 73 -7.24 -12.68 -0.07
N VAL A 74 -8.34 -12.06 -0.49
CA VAL A 74 -8.50 -10.60 -0.48
C VAL A 74 -8.41 -10.02 0.92
N LYS A 75 -9.02 -10.68 1.92
CA LYS A 75 -9.03 -10.18 3.31
C LYS A 75 -7.64 -10.16 3.93
N GLU A 76 -6.85 -11.19 3.69
CA GLU A 76 -5.45 -11.26 4.14
C GLU A 76 -4.64 -10.13 3.50
N LEU A 77 -4.84 -9.92 2.19
CA LEU A 77 -4.13 -8.86 1.48
C LEU A 77 -4.52 -7.47 1.98
N ILE A 78 -5.81 -7.21 2.24
CA ILE A 78 -6.28 -5.94 2.84
C ILE A 78 -5.64 -5.69 4.21
N ALA A 79 -5.40 -6.72 5.01
CA ALA A 79 -4.79 -6.59 6.33
C ALA A 79 -3.30 -6.19 6.26
N HIS A 80 -2.63 -6.44 5.13
CA HIS A 80 -1.20 -6.20 4.95
C HIS A 80 -0.84 -5.02 4.04
N VAL A 81 -1.79 -4.47 3.27
CA VAL A 81 -1.52 -3.30 2.40
C VAL A 81 -1.38 -2.00 3.16
#